data_AF-A0AAW2Z0Y0-F1
#
_entry.id   AF-A0AAW2Z0Y0-F1
#
_cell.length_a   1.000
_cell.length_b   1.000
_cell.length_c   1.000
_cell.angle_alpha   90.00
_cell.angle_beta   90.00
_cell.angle_gamma   90.00
#
_symmetry.space_group_name_H-M   'P 1'
#
loop_
_entity.id
_entity.type
_entity.pdbx_description
1 polymer ?
#
loop_
_entity_poly.entity_id
_entity_poly.type
_entity_poly.pdbx_seq_one_letter_code
_entity_poly.pdbx_strand_id
1 'polypeptide(L)'
;MSTSRDPKTLVETSYRLLDRTTNPFHRHIIQTYIRRLVLEVTGRAEEFLEFAVEDAHFMATLIVPACIETKGVQETKATLSKLKEHFRCFVEDSVVMVSDDGLFHSYYFHHLIPGSVMIELNKLEDQDGNKIEAGTTYERVGKYNHFIRFNSEGRIVQESNGQCGPDKLIKCSEDSQPTLEEVKNRLNPILESLPKWTPYSG
;
A
#
# COMPACT_ATOMS: atom_id res chain seq x y z
N MET A 1 -7.21 -0.62 -22.94
CA MET A 1 -5.82 -0.15 -22.80
C MET A 1 -5.11 -1.19 -21.97
N SER A 2 -3.98 -1.73 -22.44
CA SER A 2 -3.17 -2.63 -21.60
C SER A 2 -2.54 -1.76 -20.53
N THR A 3 -3.01 -1.88 -19.30
CA THR A 3 -2.37 -1.25 -18.17
C THR A 3 -1.18 -2.11 -17.79
N SER A 4 -0.01 -1.48 -17.72
CA SER A 4 1.22 -2.15 -17.33
C SER A 4 1.06 -2.62 -15.88
N ARG A 5 1.02 -3.94 -15.66
CA ARG A 5 1.04 -4.55 -14.32
C ARG A 5 2.44 -4.48 -13.71
N ASP A 6 3.07 -3.31 -13.82
CA ASP A 6 4.40 -3.06 -13.29
C ASP A 6 4.30 -2.57 -11.84
N PRO A 7 4.85 -3.30 -10.86
CA PRO A 7 4.82 -2.88 -9.47
C PRO A 7 5.53 -1.53 -9.23
N LYS A 8 6.37 -1.04 -10.15
CA LYS A 8 6.98 0.30 -10.04
C LYS A 8 5.96 1.44 -10.05
N THR A 9 4.78 1.21 -10.62
CA THR A 9 3.68 2.19 -10.61
C THR A 9 3.30 2.62 -9.19
N LEU A 10 3.50 1.76 -8.18
CA LEU A 10 3.25 2.06 -6.75
C LEU A 10 3.97 3.31 -6.27
N VAL A 11 5.16 3.57 -6.80
CA VAL A 11 6.07 4.60 -6.28
C VAL A 11 6.39 5.69 -7.30
N GLU A 12 6.05 5.50 -8.57
CA GLU A 12 6.40 6.42 -9.65
C GLU A 12 5.91 7.85 -9.40
N THR A 13 4.64 8.02 -9.01
CA THR A 13 4.09 9.34 -8.69
C THR A 13 4.76 9.97 -7.47
N SER A 14 5.12 9.16 -6.47
CA SER A 14 5.86 9.63 -5.28
C SER A 14 7.28 10.08 -5.63
N TYR A 15 7.99 9.38 -6.52
CA TYR A 15 9.30 9.84 -7.02
C TYR A 15 9.19 11.14 -7.81
N ARG A 16 8.19 11.28 -8.70
CA ARG A 16 7.94 12.55 -9.40
C ARG A 16 7.66 13.71 -8.44
N LEU A 17 6.96 13.44 -7.34
CA LEU A 17 6.75 14.43 -6.28
C LEU A 17 8.07 14.75 -5.55
N LEU A 18 8.87 13.73 -5.22
CA LEU A 18 10.17 13.90 -4.55
C LEU A 18 11.12 14.79 -5.36
N ASP A 19 11.22 14.58 -6.67
CA ASP A 19 12.13 15.32 -7.55
C ASP A 19 11.86 16.84 -7.57
N ARG A 20 10.60 17.24 -7.41
CA ARG A 20 10.17 18.66 -7.38
C ARG A 20 10.04 19.25 -5.98
N THR A 21 10.23 18.45 -4.93
CA THR A 21 10.06 18.89 -3.55
C THR A 21 11.37 19.42 -2.98
N THR A 22 11.40 20.68 -2.57
CA THR A 22 12.58 21.35 -2.01
C THR A 22 12.59 21.38 -0.48
N ASN A 23 11.42 21.36 0.17
CA ASN A 23 11.33 21.33 1.63
C ASN A 23 11.94 20.03 2.19
N PRO A 24 13.00 20.09 3.02
CA PRO A 24 13.68 18.89 3.53
C PRO A 24 12.76 17.93 4.31
N PHE A 25 11.82 18.47 5.09
CA PHE A 25 10.88 17.66 5.86
C PHE A 25 9.89 16.92 4.96
N HIS A 26 9.35 17.60 3.94
CA HIS A 26 8.46 16.99 2.96
C HIS A 26 9.18 15.89 2.17
N ARG A 27 10.45 16.10 1.80
CA ARG A 27 11.28 15.07 1.15
C ARG A 27 11.41 13.83 2.04
N HIS A 28 11.66 14.01 3.35
CA HIS A 28 11.73 12.92 4.32
C HIS A 28 10.40 12.15 4.41
N ILE A 29 9.27 12.84 4.47
CA ILE A 29 7.93 12.23 4.45
C ILE A 29 7.74 11.37 3.19
N ILE A 30 8.05 11.92 2.01
CA ILE A 30 7.87 11.21 0.73
C ILE A 30 8.79 9.98 0.66
N GLN A 31 10.04 10.09 1.08
CA GLN A 31 10.99 8.97 1.09
C GLN A 31 10.54 7.87 2.06
N THR A 32 10.06 8.25 3.25
CA THR A 32 9.48 7.32 4.23
C THR A 32 8.27 6.61 3.63
N TYR A 33 7.42 7.32 2.91
CA TYR A 33 6.26 6.76 2.23
C TYR A 33 6.63 5.76 1.12
N ILE A 34 7.57 6.13 0.24
CA ILE A 34 8.08 5.24 -0.82
C ILE A 34 8.62 3.95 -0.19
N ARG A 35 9.44 4.09 0.86
CA ARG A 35 10.01 2.95 1.58
C ARG A 35 8.91 2.05 2.16
N ARG A 36 7.91 2.63 2.83
CA ARG A 36 6.76 1.89 3.38
C ARG A 36 6.01 1.11 2.31
N LEU A 37 5.72 1.72 1.16
CA LEU A 37 5.06 1.04 0.03
C LEU A 37 5.89 -0.15 -0.48
N VAL A 38 7.19 0.05 -0.71
CA VAL A 38 8.07 -1.03 -1.18
C VAL A 38 8.15 -2.16 -0.16
N LEU A 39 8.29 -1.86 1.12
CA LEU A 39 8.35 -2.87 2.19
C LEU A 39 7.07 -3.70 2.26
N GLU A 40 5.90 -3.07 2.18
CA GLU A 40 4.61 -3.76 2.19
C GLU A 40 4.50 -4.79 1.05
N VAL A 41 4.74 -4.36 -0.18
CA VAL A 41 4.53 -5.22 -1.37
C VAL A 41 5.65 -6.22 -1.61
N THR A 42 6.78 -6.08 -0.91
CA THR A 42 7.87 -7.07 -0.93
C THR A 42 7.80 -8.08 0.23
N GLY A 43 6.72 -8.07 1.00
CA GLY A 43 6.49 -9.01 2.11
C GLY A 43 7.25 -8.66 3.40
N ARG A 44 7.73 -7.42 3.51
CA ARG A 44 8.48 -6.87 4.64
C ARG A 44 7.69 -5.79 5.39
N ALA A 45 6.37 -5.91 5.41
CA ALA A 45 5.48 -4.90 6.00
C ALA A 45 5.85 -4.57 7.46
N GLU A 46 6.30 -5.55 8.26
CA GLU A 46 6.69 -5.27 9.64
C GLU A 46 7.86 -4.27 9.78
N GLU A 47 8.73 -4.16 8.77
CA GLU A 47 9.90 -3.26 8.81
C GLU A 47 9.50 -1.78 8.73
N PHE A 48 8.31 -1.43 8.19
CA PHE A 48 7.91 -0.01 8.17
C PHE A 48 7.56 0.51 9.57
N LEU A 49 7.27 -0.37 10.52
CA LEU A 49 6.92 0.01 11.90
C LEU A 49 8.10 0.67 12.63
N GLU A 50 9.34 0.49 12.15
CA GLU A 50 10.51 1.22 12.63
C GLU A 50 10.37 2.74 12.43
N PHE A 51 9.54 3.17 11.48
CA PHE A 51 9.27 4.57 11.18
C PHE A 51 8.04 5.12 11.90
N ALA A 52 7.30 4.29 12.63
CA ALA A 52 6.12 4.68 13.40
C ALA A 52 6.46 4.95 14.86
N VAL A 53 5.71 5.82 15.54
CA VAL A 53 5.76 5.94 17.01
C VAL A 53 5.11 4.72 17.66
N GLU A 54 5.47 4.41 18.91
CA GLU A 54 5.03 3.17 19.60
C GLU A 54 3.50 3.06 19.69
N ASP A 55 2.81 4.19 19.87
CA ASP A 55 1.36 4.33 20.02
C ASP A 55 0.63 4.74 18.73
N ALA A 56 1.28 4.59 17.56
CA ALA A 56 0.69 4.98 16.27
C ALA A 56 -0.65 4.26 15.99
N HIS A 57 -1.57 4.97 15.36
CA HIS A 57 -2.92 4.46 15.06
C HIS A 57 -3.05 4.08 13.58
N PHE A 58 -3.37 2.82 13.29
CA PHE A 58 -3.52 2.32 11.93
C PHE A 58 -4.96 1.90 11.68
N MET A 59 -5.52 2.34 10.55
CA MET A 59 -6.84 1.97 10.08
C MET A 59 -6.79 1.63 8.59
N ALA A 60 -7.23 0.44 8.21
CA ALA A 60 -7.17 -0.03 6.84
C ALA A 60 -8.45 -0.74 6.42
N THR A 61 -9.00 -0.35 5.27
CA THR A 61 -10.10 -1.09 4.64
C THR A 61 -9.52 -2.16 3.72
N LEU A 62 -9.58 -3.43 4.14
CA LEU A 62 -9.14 -4.55 3.32
C LEU A 62 -10.10 -4.79 2.15
N ILE A 63 -11.35 -5.13 2.47
CA ILE A 63 -12.47 -5.35 1.55
C ILE A 63 -13.72 -4.85 2.28
N VAL A 64 -14.54 -4.00 1.68
CA VAL A 64 -15.79 -3.57 2.34
C VAL A 64 -16.70 -4.78 2.62
N PRO A 65 -17.19 -4.96 3.87
CA PRO A 65 -17.12 -4.04 5.03
C PRO A 65 -15.99 -4.29 6.04
N ALA A 66 -15.06 -5.20 5.78
CA ALA A 66 -13.91 -5.49 6.63
C ALA A 66 -12.92 -4.31 6.73
N CYS A 67 -12.91 -3.67 7.89
CA CYS A 67 -11.92 -2.71 8.33
C CYS A 67 -11.05 -3.35 9.42
N ILE A 68 -9.75 -3.08 9.36
CA ILE A 68 -8.79 -3.39 10.42
C ILE A 68 -8.43 -2.07 11.09
N GLU A 69 -8.51 -2.04 12.41
CA GLU A 69 -8.01 -0.95 13.23
C GLU A 69 -7.04 -1.55 14.25
N THR A 70 -5.86 -0.97 14.39
CA THR A 70 -4.86 -1.36 15.39
C THR A 70 -4.26 -0.12 16.05
N LYS A 71 -3.96 -0.22 17.35
CA LYS A 71 -3.37 0.85 18.16
C LYS A 71 -2.02 0.39 18.68
N GLY A 72 -0.99 1.06 18.17
CA GLY A 72 0.39 0.81 18.51
C GLY A 72 1.08 -0.25 17.65
N VAL A 73 2.41 -0.26 17.74
CA VAL A 73 3.29 -1.08 16.90
C VAL A 73 3.07 -2.58 17.14
N GLN A 74 2.90 -3.02 18.39
CA GLN A 74 2.78 -4.45 18.71
C GLN A 74 1.50 -5.08 18.14
N GLU A 75 0.36 -4.39 18.29
CA GLU A 75 -0.92 -4.87 17.75
C GLU A 75 -0.88 -4.89 16.21
N THR A 76 -0.32 -3.84 15.61
CA THR A 76 -0.15 -3.74 14.16
C THR A 76 0.74 -4.86 13.63
N LYS A 77 1.87 -5.14 14.30
CA LYS A 77 2.78 -6.23 13.95
C LYS A 77 2.08 -7.60 13.99
N ALA A 78 1.32 -7.88 15.05
CA ALA A 78 0.55 -9.12 15.17
C ALA A 78 -0.45 -9.29 14.02
N THR A 79 -1.09 -8.20 13.60
CA THR A 79 -2.02 -8.20 12.46
C THR A 79 -1.29 -8.40 11.13
N LEU A 80 -0.22 -7.65 10.86
CA LEU A 80 0.58 -7.79 9.63
C LEU A 80 1.16 -9.19 9.46
N SER A 81 1.54 -9.86 10.56
CA SER A 81 2.07 -11.22 10.53
C SER A 81 1.10 -12.24 9.91
N LYS A 82 -0.20 -11.98 9.99
CA LYS A 82 -1.26 -12.82 9.41
C LYS A 82 -1.52 -12.54 7.93
N LEU A 83 -1.01 -11.42 7.39
CA LEU A 83 -1.29 -10.93 6.04
C LEU A 83 -0.10 -11.10 5.07
N LYS A 84 0.99 -11.75 5.51
CA LYS A 84 2.30 -11.80 4.83
C LYS A 84 2.28 -12.37 3.40
N GLU A 85 1.28 -13.15 3.03
CA GLU A 85 1.30 -13.94 1.78
C GLU A 85 0.46 -13.35 0.63
N HIS A 86 -0.17 -12.17 0.79
CA HIS A 86 -1.23 -11.75 -0.13
C HIS A 86 -1.02 -10.40 -0.84
N PHE A 87 0.16 -9.78 -0.75
CA PHE A 87 0.39 -8.47 -1.38
C PHE A 87 1.03 -8.59 -2.76
N ARG A 88 0.19 -8.82 -3.77
CA ARG A 88 0.54 -8.58 -5.18
C ARG A 88 -0.35 -7.46 -5.70
N CYS A 89 0.22 -6.27 -5.88
CA CYS A 89 -0.55 -5.11 -6.27
C CYS A 89 0.24 -4.11 -7.12
N PHE A 90 -0.51 -3.24 -7.77
CA PHE A 90 -0.04 -2.08 -8.52
C PHE A 90 -1.10 -0.98 -8.44
N VAL A 91 -0.76 0.23 -8.89
CA VAL A 91 -1.68 1.38 -8.83
C VAL A 91 -1.82 2.09 -10.17
N GLU A 92 -2.99 2.67 -10.39
CA GLU A 92 -3.31 3.51 -11.54
C GLU A 92 -3.92 4.83 -11.07
N ASP A 93 -3.89 5.85 -11.94
CA ASP A 93 -4.37 7.22 -11.69
C ASP A 93 -4.01 7.77 -10.30
N SER A 94 -2.74 7.62 -9.96
CA SER A 94 -2.18 8.01 -8.67
C SER A 94 -1.97 9.52 -8.57
N VAL A 95 -2.44 10.11 -7.46
CA VAL A 95 -2.20 11.49 -7.06
C VAL A 95 -1.65 11.52 -5.64
N VAL A 96 -0.45 12.07 -5.46
CA VAL A 96 0.21 12.20 -4.16
C VAL A 96 0.40 13.67 -3.80
N MET A 97 0.12 14.03 -2.55
CA MET A 97 0.31 15.36 -1.98
C MET A 97 1.01 15.25 -0.62
N VAL A 98 1.78 16.27 -0.26
CA VAL A 98 2.52 16.35 1.01
C VAL A 98 2.28 17.71 1.67
N SER A 99 2.23 17.72 3.00
CA SER A 99 2.20 18.91 3.84
C SER A 99 3.04 18.68 5.10
N ASP A 100 3.13 19.69 5.97
CA ASP A 100 3.79 19.56 7.27
C ASP A 100 3.07 18.55 8.20
N ASP A 101 1.80 18.26 7.96
CA ASP A 101 1.04 17.29 8.75
C ASP A 101 1.17 15.85 8.23
N GLY A 102 1.61 15.68 6.98
CA GLY A 102 1.86 14.36 6.41
C GLY A 102 1.61 14.24 4.90
N LEU A 103 1.08 13.08 4.48
CA LEU A 103 0.95 12.70 3.08
C LEU A 103 -0.45 12.18 2.78
N PHE A 104 -0.95 12.57 1.61
CA PHE A 104 -2.17 12.04 1.00
C PHE A 104 -1.85 11.33 -0.31
N HIS A 105 -2.47 10.18 -0.54
CA HIS A 105 -2.41 9.44 -1.80
C HIS A 105 -3.81 8.96 -2.21
N SER A 106 -4.27 9.38 -3.39
CA SER A 106 -5.46 8.85 -4.05
C SER A 106 -5.06 8.02 -5.26
N TYR A 107 -5.62 6.83 -5.43
CA TYR A 107 -5.24 5.91 -6.51
C TYR A 107 -6.33 4.88 -6.78
N TYR A 108 -6.31 4.27 -7.97
CA TYR A 108 -6.92 2.96 -8.19
C TYR A 108 -5.93 1.89 -7.77
N PHE A 109 -6.35 1.04 -6.84
CA PHE A 109 -5.57 -0.07 -6.32
C PHE A 109 -5.99 -1.35 -7.02
N HIS A 110 -5.02 -2.02 -7.62
CA HIS A 110 -5.21 -3.30 -8.29
C HIS A 110 -4.58 -4.38 -7.42
N HIS A 111 -5.41 -5.20 -6.79
CA HIS A 111 -4.98 -6.23 -5.85
C HIS A 111 -5.27 -7.61 -6.42
N LEU A 112 -4.21 -8.41 -6.61
CA LEU A 112 -4.31 -9.78 -7.09
C LEU A 112 -4.53 -10.75 -5.92
N ILE A 113 -5.75 -11.24 -5.77
CA ILE A 113 -6.21 -12.04 -4.64
C ILE A 113 -6.59 -13.45 -5.12
N PRO A 114 -6.11 -14.53 -4.45
CA PRO A 114 -6.57 -15.88 -4.74
C PRO A 114 -8.08 -16.03 -4.50
N GLY A 115 -8.75 -16.79 -5.37
CA GLY A 115 -10.19 -17.04 -5.27
C GLY A 115 -10.58 -17.76 -3.98
N SER A 116 -9.69 -18.58 -3.41
CA SER A 116 -9.87 -19.16 -2.09
C SER A 116 -10.08 -18.09 -1.00
N VAL A 117 -9.24 -17.05 -1.00
CA VAL A 117 -9.34 -15.91 -0.08
C VAL A 117 -10.64 -15.13 -0.32
N MET A 118 -11.03 -14.93 -1.58
CA MET A 118 -12.31 -14.27 -1.89
C MET A 118 -13.52 -15.04 -1.35
N ILE A 119 -13.51 -16.38 -1.48
CA ILE A 119 -14.55 -17.24 -0.93
C ILE A 119 -14.59 -17.15 0.60
N GLU A 120 -13.44 -17.15 1.28
CA GLU A 120 -13.34 -16.95 2.74
C GLU A 120 -13.94 -15.62 3.18
N LEU A 121 -13.78 -14.57 2.36
CA LEU A 121 -14.36 -13.24 2.58
C LEU A 121 -15.82 -13.12 2.10
N ASN A 122 -16.47 -14.24 1.77
CA ASN A 122 -17.85 -14.31 1.28
C ASN A 122 -18.10 -13.47 0.01
N LYS A 123 -17.07 -13.31 -0.83
CA LYS A 123 -17.18 -12.76 -2.19
C LYS A 123 -17.31 -13.94 -3.16
N LEU A 124 -18.54 -14.22 -3.58
CA LEU A 124 -18.88 -15.45 -4.29
C LEU A 124 -19.03 -15.29 -5.80
N GLU A 125 -19.11 -14.04 -6.30
CA GLU A 125 -19.29 -13.72 -7.71
C GLU A 125 -18.29 -12.66 -8.17
N ASP A 126 -17.86 -12.75 -9.43
CA ASP A 126 -17.07 -11.71 -10.10
C ASP A 126 -17.98 -10.61 -10.70
N GLN A 127 -17.38 -9.61 -11.38
CA GLN A 127 -18.14 -8.49 -11.96
C GLN A 127 -19.16 -8.90 -13.03
N ASP A 128 -18.99 -10.06 -13.66
CA ASP A 128 -19.84 -10.57 -14.73
C ASP A 128 -20.90 -11.55 -14.18
N GLY A 129 -20.95 -11.74 -12.85
CA GLY A 129 -21.86 -12.65 -12.17
C GLY A 129 -21.42 -14.12 -12.19
N ASN A 130 -20.18 -14.42 -12.56
CA ASN A 130 -19.67 -15.78 -12.52
C ASN A 130 -19.20 -16.15 -11.12
N LYS A 131 -19.37 -17.42 -10.75
CA LYS A 131 -18.91 -17.94 -9.46
C LYS A 131 -17.38 -17.83 -9.34
N ILE A 132 -16.92 -17.41 -8.17
CA ILE A 132 -15.50 -17.41 -7.81
C ILE A 132 -14.96 -18.86 -7.69
N GLU A 133 -13.82 -19.11 -8.31
CA GLU A 133 -13.12 -20.40 -8.31
C GLU A 133 -11.92 -20.36 -7.37
N ALA A 134 -11.81 -21.32 -6.44
CA ALA A 134 -10.75 -21.32 -5.43
C ALA A 134 -9.31 -21.33 -5.99
N GLY A 135 -9.10 -22.02 -7.12
CA GLY A 135 -7.79 -22.14 -7.79
C GLY A 135 -7.41 -20.98 -8.70
N THR A 136 -8.29 -20.00 -8.86
CA THR A 136 -8.11 -18.87 -9.79
C THR A 136 -7.68 -17.63 -9.03
N THR A 137 -6.79 -16.80 -9.60
CA THR A 137 -6.53 -15.46 -9.05
C THR A 137 -7.43 -14.42 -9.70
N TYR A 138 -7.93 -13.48 -8.89
CA TYR A 138 -8.74 -12.38 -9.34
C TYR A 138 -8.04 -11.05 -9.07
N GLU A 139 -8.22 -10.10 -9.98
CA GLU A 139 -7.82 -8.72 -9.82
C GLU A 139 -9.00 -7.93 -9.27
N ARG A 140 -8.81 -7.40 -8.07
CA ARG A 140 -9.74 -6.46 -7.46
C ARG A 140 -9.26 -5.05 -7.72
N VAL A 141 -10.08 -4.25 -8.40
CA VAL A 141 -9.79 -2.85 -8.72
C VAL A 141 -10.71 -1.95 -7.93
N GLY A 142 -10.16 -1.13 -7.03
CA GLY A 142 -10.94 -0.19 -6.22
C GLY A 142 -10.24 1.15 -6.10
N LYS A 143 -10.99 2.24 -5.98
CA LYS A 143 -10.40 3.54 -5.67
C LYS A 143 -10.12 3.63 -4.16
N TYR A 144 -8.96 4.14 -3.80
CA TYR A 144 -8.53 4.31 -2.41
C TYR A 144 -8.07 5.73 -2.15
N ASN A 145 -8.33 6.18 -0.93
CA ASN A 145 -7.73 7.38 -0.35
C ASN A 145 -6.92 6.94 0.88
N HIS A 146 -5.67 7.38 0.93
CA HIS A 146 -4.71 7.02 1.96
C HIS A 146 -4.14 8.31 2.56
N PHE A 147 -4.28 8.46 3.87
CA PHE A 147 -3.70 9.54 4.66
C PHE A 147 -2.72 8.99 5.67
N ILE A 148 -1.51 9.55 5.71
CA ILE A 148 -0.48 9.22 6.69
C ILE A 148 -0.06 10.51 7.37
N ARG A 149 -0.13 10.53 8.70
CA ARG A 149 0.31 11.68 9.50
C ARG A 149 1.68 11.42 10.11
N PHE A 150 2.46 12.48 10.19
CA PHE A 150 3.80 12.45 10.74
C PHE A 150 3.92 13.44 11.90
N ASN A 151 4.76 13.13 12.90
CA ASN A 151 5.17 14.11 13.90
C ASN A 151 6.36 14.95 13.38
N SER A 152 6.80 15.94 14.16
CA SER A 152 7.96 16.81 13.84
C SER A 152 9.30 16.06 13.72
N GLU A 153 9.38 14.84 14.24
CA GLU A 153 10.53 13.94 14.09
C GLU A 153 10.45 13.12 12.78
N GLY A 154 9.42 13.32 11.97
CA GLY A 154 9.23 12.58 10.72
C GLY A 154 8.86 11.12 10.94
N ARG A 155 8.23 10.80 12.08
CA ARG A 155 7.71 9.46 12.40
C ARG A 155 6.21 9.39 12.17
N ILE A 156 5.73 8.24 11.69
CA ILE A 156 4.30 7.98 11.45
C ILE A 156 3.57 7.94 12.80
N VAL A 157 2.54 8.77 12.95
CA VAL A 157 1.65 8.77 14.12
C VAL A 157 0.27 8.20 13.82
N GLN A 158 -0.13 8.25 12.55
CA GLN A 158 -1.41 7.72 12.12
C GLN A 158 -1.35 7.33 10.65
N GLU A 159 -1.98 6.21 10.31
CA GLU A 159 -2.24 5.80 8.94
C GLU A 159 -3.73 5.46 8.81
N SER A 160 -4.38 6.00 7.79
CA SER A 160 -5.76 5.64 7.46
C SER A 160 -5.89 5.44 5.96
N ASN A 161 -6.40 4.28 5.55
CA ASN A 161 -6.77 4.02 4.16
C ASN A 161 -8.23 3.57 4.08
N GLY A 162 -8.93 4.12 3.09
CA GLY A 162 -10.35 3.88 2.87
C GLY A 162 -10.66 3.67 1.40
N GLN A 163 -11.43 2.63 1.11
CA GLN A 163 -12.00 2.44 -0.21
C GLN A 163 -13.06 3.52 -0.49
N CYS A 164 -12.98 4.13 -1.66
CA CYS A 164 -13.85 5.21 -2.10
C CYS A 164 -14.70 4.77 -3.30
N GLY A 165 -15.89 4.25 -3.01
CA GLY A 165 -16.83 3.78 -4.05
C GLY A 165 -16.69 2.28 -4.36
N PRO A 166 -17.41 1.80 -5.39
CA PRO A 166 -17.46 0.37 -5.71
C PRO A 166 -16.11 -0.15 -6.19
N ASP A 167 -15.86 -1.43 -5.96
CA ASP A 167 -14.78 -2.19 -6.58
C ASP A 167 -15.27 -2.96 -7.83
N LYS A 168 -14.31 -3.35 -8.66
CA LYS A 168 -14.49 -4.34 -9.72
C LYS A 168 -13.71 -5.58 -9.35
N LEU A 169 -14.24 -6.74 -9.75
CA LEU A 169 -13.57 -8.01 -9.57
C LEU A 169 -13.43 -8.71 -10.92
N ILE A 170 -12.19 -8.87 -11.38
CA ILE A 170 -11.86 -9.31 -12.73
C ILE A 170 -11.11 -10.63 -12.62
N LYS A 171 -11.54 -11.66 -13.35
CA LYS A 171 -10.81 -12.93 -13.44
C LYS A 171 -9.49 -12.71 -14.18
N CYS A 172 -8.36 -13.08 -13.58
CA CYS A 172 -7.06 -13.00 -14.25
C CYS A 172 -6.79 -14.22 -15.12
N SER A 173 -6.08 -14.04 -16.23
CA SER A 173 -5.40 -15.16 -16.89
C SER A 173 -4.14 -15.55 -16.09
N GLU A 174 -3.72 -16.81 -16.17
CA GLU A 174 -2.55 -17.31 -15.42
C GLU A 174 -1.25 -16.57 -15.81
N ASP A 175 -1.05 -16.27 -17.09
CA ASP A 175 0.16 -15.64 -17.64
C ASP A 175 0.38 -14.17 -17.24
N SER A 176 -0.57 -13.59 -16.51
CA SER A 176 -0.67 -12.14 -16.38
C SER A 176 -0.28 -11.61 -14.99
N GLN A 177 0.27 -12.46 -14.12
CA GLN A 177 0.47 -12.14 -12.70
C GLN A 177 1.95 -12.13 -12.32
N PRO A 178 2.49 -11.02 -11.77
CA PRO A 178 3.83 -11.03 -11.23
C PRO A 178 3.90 -11.92 -9.97
N THR A 179 4.94 -12.74 -9.88
CA THR A 179 5.33 -13.47 -8.68
C THR A 179 5.90 -12.51 -7.63
N LEU A 180 5.88 -12.89 -6.34
CA LEU A 180 6.52 -12.10 -5.28
C LEU A 180 8.02 -11.88 -5.56
N GLU A 181 8.69 -12.87 -6.16
CA GLU A 181 10.09 -12.78 -6.52
C GLU A 181 10.35 -11.74 -7.62
N GLU A 182 9.48 -11.67 -8.64
CA GLU A 182 9.55 -10.62 -9.65
C GLU A 182 9.30 -9.23 -9.07
N VAL A 183 8.34 -9.10 -8.14
CA VAL A 183 8.08 -7.84 -7.42
C VAL A 183 9.31 -7.42 -6.63
N LYS A 184 9.91 -8.34 -5.86
CA LYS A 184 11.16 -8.11 -5.11
C LYS A 184 12.30 -7.68 -6.02
N ASN A 185 12.52 -8.40 -7.13
CA ASN A 185 13.61 -8.08 -8.07
C ASN A 185 13.44 -6.71 -8.71
N ARG A 186 12.21 -6.24 -8.93
CA ARG A 186 11.94 -4.91 -9.48
C ARG A 186 12.04 -3.78 -8.45
N LEU A 187 11.63 -4.02 -7.20
CA LEU A 187 11.50 -2.96 -6.19
C LEU A 187 12.63 -2.94 -5.14
N ASN A 188 13.33 -4.04 -4.88
CA ASN A 188 14.48 -4.01 -3.96
C ASN A 188 15.60 -3.06 -4.42
N PRO A 189 15.93 -2.95 -5.72
CA PRO A 189 17.00 -2.04 -6.16
C PRO A 189 16.72 -0.55 -5.91
N ILE A 190 15.46 -0.16 -5.71
CA ILE A 190 15.06 1.23 -5.44
C ILE A 190 14.85 1.51 -3.94
N LEU A 191 15.02 0.50 -3.09
CA LEU A 191 14.90 0.62 -1.64
C LEU A 191 16.15 1.30 -1.06
N GLU A 192 16.18 2.63 -1.08
CA GLU A 192 17.24 3.41 -0.47
C GLU A 192 17.13 3.45 1.06
N SER A 193 18.26 3.67 1.76
CA SER A 193 18.23 4.00 3.18
C SER A 193 17.65 5.39 3.36
N LEU A 194 16.78 5.57 4.37
CA LEU A 194 16.26 6.90 4.68
C LEU A 194 17.40 7.82 5.09
N PRO A 195 17.45 9.07 4.58
CA PRO A 195 18.34 10.08 5.13
C PRO A 195 18.04 10.27 6.61
N LYS A 196 19.06 10.58 7.42
CA LYS A 196 18.83 10.96 8.81
C LYS A 196 18.07 12.29 8.83
N TRP A 197 16.83 12.27 9.30
CA TRP A 197 16.11 13.48 9.63
C TRP A 197 16.63 14.04 10.95
N THR A 198 17.02 15.31 10.94
CA THR A 198 17.29 16.07 12.16
C THR A 198 16.28 17.21 12.17
N PRO A 199 15.37 17.27 13.15
CA PRO A 199 14.46 18.39 13.28
C PRO A 199 15.26 19.70 13.31
N TYR A 200 14.73 20.76 12.68
CA TYR A 200 15.31 22.08 12.86
C TYR A 200 15.26 22.43 14.36
N SER A 201 16.42 22.50 14.99
CA SER A 201 16.57 23.18 16.28
C SER A 201 16.42 24.67 16.00
N GLY A 202 15.19 25.18 16.16
CA GLY A 202 14.92 26.62 16.12
C GLY A 202 15.77 27.41 17.10
#